data_AF-A0A024CGU9-F1
#
_entry.id   AF-A0A024CGU9-F1
#
_cell.length_a   1.000
_cell.length_b   1.000
_cell.length_c   1.000
_cell.angle_alpha   90.00
_cell.angle_beta   90.00
_cell.angle_gamma   90.00
#
_symmetry.space_group_name_H-M   'P 1'
#
loop_
_entity.id
_entity.type
_entity.pdbx_description
1 polymer ?
#
loop_
_entity_poly.entity_id
_entity_poly.type
_entity_poly.pdbx_seq_one_letter_code
_entity_poly.pdbx_strand_id
1 'polypeptide(L)'
;MDTNQASTGFGAETKWNSPVSFERKGVSKKPALTIGEFLKQSCDQMAIGVGPRSHADCPHRVTAECYSPDDSASLSDVISAAYRQVFGNAHVMDFERSTELEAQLCNGDLDVRNFIRGLAKSSFYKSRFFSSVAPQRGIELNFKHLLGRAPHSQAEMSAKISLQAEHGQAAVIDSIVDSAEYLEVFGDNVVPYARSWSSPADLATSAFPMLAALQKSFAGSDSARGASSALTTSLGRGMAPRISVPTETIGVRPSASFSGQIPSKSPGVTSGLDTAPMRGDSYVFFGLGQREQETFQRCPGDSPDQLAALIRASYKQVMGNPHLMEFERAISAESRFIDGYLSTREFVRAFGLSAEYKRRFFETNAPYRFIELNFKHFLGRAPKSQAEISLHTKILAEGGYDAEIASYVDCEEYQSTFGEDTVPFARILSENGRSQVAFNRHLKLAEGFAASDTVQTSSSLVTSVATGTVPGGWSSTTTRINRTGTQSGAPDPTKKRFRIVVGAQAARGRQRTAGNTYLVSGKDMSSQMKYIHARGGKIVSITEVM
;
A
#
# COMPACT_ATOMS: atom_id res chain seq x y z
N MET A 1 -11.77 15.91 -36.36
CA MET A 1 -10.74 16.41 -35.41
C MET A 1 -11.14 15.84 -34.07
N ASP A 2 -10.69 14.62 -33.81
CA ASP A 2 -11.18 13.85 -32.66
C ASP A 2 -10.51 14.33 -31.39
N THR A 3 -11.36 14.60 -30.41
CA THR A 3 -11.03 15.12 -29.09
C THR A 3 -10.03 14.21 -28.39
N ASN A 4 -8.94 14.81 -27.88
CA ASN A 4 -8.05 14.19 -26.90
C ASN A 4 -8.88 13.69 -25.72
N GLN A 5 -9.26 12.41 -25.73
CA GLN A 5 -9.79 11.73 -24.55
C GLN A 5 -8.65 11.62 -23.54
N ALA A 6 -8.75 12.40 -22.46
CA ALA A 6 -7.97 12.15 -21.25
C ALA A 6 -8.20 10.69 -20.85
N SER A 7 -7.15 9.98 -20.41
CA SER A 7 -7.30 8.60 -19.94
C SER A 7 -8.34 8.60 -18.81
N THR A 8 -9.54 8.11 -19.11
CA THR A 8 -10.58 7.98 -18.12
C THR A 8 -10.09 6.96 -17.09
N GLY A 9 -10.28 7.25 -15.80
CA GLY A 9 -9.71 6.46 -14.71
C GLY A 9 -10.07 4.98 -14.74
N PHE A 10 -9.53 4.20 -13.80
CA PHE A 10 -9.82 2.77 -13.68
C PHE A 10 -11.33 2.48 -13.71
N GLY A 11 -11.77 1.68 -14.70
CA GLY A 11 -13.17 1.28 -14.85
C GLY A 11 -14.05 2.20 -15.70
N ALA A 12 -13.56 3.34 -16.21
CA ALA A 12 -14.41 4.33 -16.87
C ALA A 12 -14.73 4.04 -18.35
N GLU A 13 -13.86 3.30 -19.07
CA GLU A 13 -14.13 2.80 -20.42
C GLU A 13 -13.94 1.29 -20.45
N THR A 14 -15.03 0.52 -20.49
CA THR A 14 -14.89 -0.94 -20.61
C THR A 14 -14.65 -1.30 -22.08
N LYS A 15 -13.68 -2.20 -22.33
CA LYS A 15 -13.44 -2.79 -23.66
C LYS A 15 -14.65 -3.55 -24.23
N TRP A 16 -15.69 -3.72 -23.42
CA TRP A 16 -16.75 -4.70 -23.57
C TRP A 16 -18.13 -4.05 -23.54
N ASN A 17 -18.23 -2.75 -23.89
CA ASN A 17 -19.47 -1.97 -23.83
C ASN A 17 -20.63 -2.57 -24.65
N SER A 18 -20.36 -3.54 -25.53
CA SER A 18 -21.36 -4.33 -26.25
C SER A 18 -20.83 -5.75 -26.50
N PRO A 19 -21.50 -6.81 -26.02
CA PRO A 19 -21.18 -8.19 -26.39
C PRO A 19 -21.22 -8.35 -27.91
N VAL A 20 -20.19 -8.99 -28.48
CA VAL A 20 -20.12 -9.29 -29.91
C VAL A 20 -20.55 -10.74 -30.12
N SER A 21 -21.53 -10.95 -31.00
CA SER A 21 -22.06 -12.27 -31.32
C SER A 21 -22.17 -12.47 -32.82
N PHE A 22 -22.06 -13.72 -33.25
CA PHE A 22 -22.32 -14.10 -34.63
C PHE A 22 -22.98 -15.47 -34.67
N GLU A 23 -24.14 -15.53 -35.31
CA GLU A 23 -24.88 -16.76 -35.56
C GLU A 23 -25.21 -16.84 -37.04
N ARG A 24 -24.80 -17.93 -37.69
CA ARG A 24 -25.22 -18.23 -39.05
C ARG A 24 -26.50 -19.06 -39.01
N LYS A 25 -27.58 -18.55 -39.60
CA LYS A 25 -28.83 -19.32 -39.72
C LYS A 25 -28.64 -20.58 -40.57
N GLY A 26 -28.92 -21.75 -40.01
CA GLY A 26 -29.17 -22.99 -40.78
C GLY A 26 -28.09 -24.08 -40.77
N VAL A 27 -27.06 -24.01 -39.93
CA VAL A 27 -26.06 -25.11 -39.82
C VAL A 27 -26.35 -25.96 -38.58
N SER A 28 -27.01 -27.10 -38.76
CA SER A 28 -27.26 -28.09 -37.72
C SER A 28 -26.31 -29.27 -37.88
N LYS A 29 -25.08 -29.15 -37.38
CA LYS A 29 -24.27 -30.30 -37.00
C LYS A 29 -24.15 -30.29 -35.49
N LYS A 30 -25.11 -30.90 -34.79
CA LYS A 30 -25.04 -31.03 -33.32
C LYS A 30 -24.17 -32.24 -32.99
N PRO A 31 -22.95 -32.06 -32.44
CA PRO A 31 -22.17 -33.17 -31.92
C PRO A 31 -22.88 -33.82 -30.71
N ALA A 32 -22.32 -34.91 -30.20
CA ALA A 32 -22.80 -35.53 -28.96
C ALA A 32 -22.82 -34.49 -27.82
N LEU A 33 -23.92 -34.50 -27.05
CA LEU A 33 -24.13 -33.55 -25.96
C LEU A 33 -23.00 -33.65 -24.93
N THR A 34 -22.34 -32.53 -24.68
CA THR A 34 -21.42 -32.43 -23.53
C THR A 34 -22.21 -32.48 -22.22
N ILE A 35 -21.54 -32.81 -21.12
CA ILE A 35 -22.16 -32.82 -19.78
C ILE A 35 -22.78 -31.44 -19.46
N GLY A 36 -22.11 -30.36 -19.86
CA GLY A 36 -22.65 -29.00 -19.70
C GLY A 36 -23.90 -28.74 -20.55
N GLU A 37 -23.94 -29.21 -21.80
CA GLU A 37 -25.12 -29.08 -22.66
C GLU A 37 -26.31 -29.89 -22.12
N PHE A 38 -26.05 -31.08 -21.56
CA PHE A 38 -27.07 -31.88 -20.89
C PHE A 38 -27.65 -31.14 -19.66
N LEU A 39 -26.79 -30.58 -18.80
CA LEU A 39 -27.22 -29.79 -17.64
C LEU A 39 -28.02 -28.55 -18.06
N LYS A 40 -27.55 -27.84 -19.09
CA LYS A 40 -28.27 -26.68 -19.65
C LYS A 40 -29.65 -27.07 -20.18
N GLN A 41 -29.76 -28.15 -20.96
CA GLN A 41 -31.05 -28.64 -21.47
C GLN A 41 -32.00 -29.05 -20.34
N SER A 42 -31.47 -29.67 -19.28
CA SER A 42 -32.26 -30.00 -18.09
C SER A 42 -32.78 -28.73 -17.39
N CYS A 43 -31.94 -27.68 -17.26
CA CYS A 43 -32.36 -26.40 -16.71
C CYS A 43 -33.39 -25.68 -17.59
N ASP A 44 -33.20 -25.71 -18.91
CA ASP A 44 -34.14 -25.14 -19.89
C ASP A 44 -35.52 -25.81 -19.80
N GLN A 45 -35.57 -27.14 -19.60
CA GLN A 45 -36.83 -27.88 -19.40
C GLN A 45 -37.55 -27.49 -18.10
N MET A 46 -36.81 -27.12 -17.06
CA MET A 46 -37.39 -26.68 -15.78
C MET A 46 -37.87 -25.22 -15.82
N ALA A 47 -37.60 -24.47 -16.90
CA ALA A 47 -37.95 -23.06 -17.06
C ALA A 47 -37.45 -22.15 -15.91
N ILE A 48 -36.42 -22.58 -15.18
CA ILE A 48 -35.77 -21.77 -14.13
C ILE A 48 -34.82 -20.80 -14.83
N GLY A 49 -34.93 -19.51 -14.52
CA GLY A 49 -33.93 -18.53 -14.94
C GLY A 49 -32.63 -18.76 -14.16
N VAL A 50 -31.70 -19.52 -14.74
CA VAL A 50 -30.37 -19.79 -14.17
C VAL A 50 -29.36 -18.86 -14.85
N GLY A 51 -28.52 -18.20 -14.04
CA GLY A 51 -27.32 -17.50 -14.50
C GLY A 51 -27.05 -16.08 -14.00
N PRO A 52 -25.81 -15.59 -14.19
CA PRO A 52 -25.41 -14.27 -13.74
C PRO A 52 -26.18 -13.20 -14.52
N ARG A 53 -27.11 -12.54 -13.84
CA ARG A 53 -28.06 -11.57 -14.40
C ARG A 53 -27.67 -10.16 -13.99
N SER A 54 -27.77 -9.19 -14.90
CA SER A 54 -27.64 -7.79 -14.48
C SER A 54 -28.82 -7.44 -13.57
N HIS A 55 -28.65 -6.49 -12.65
CA HIS A 55 -29.76 -6.06 -11.79
C HIS A 55 -30.91 -5.44 -12.60
N ALA A 56 -30.63 -4.93 -13.81
CA ALA A 56 -31.65 -4.38 -14.71
C ALA A 56 -32.54 -5.46 -15.34
N ASP A 57 -32.02 -6.68 -15.51
CA ASP A 57 -32.73 -7.78 -16.20
C ASP A 57 -33.54 -8.67 -15.24
N CYS A 58 -33.41 -8.45 -13.92
CA CYS A 58 -34.21 -9.14 -12.91
C CYS A 58 -35.67 -8.66 -12.97
N PRO A 59 -36.70 -9.53 -13.09
CA PRO A 59 -36.74 -10.98 -12.82
C PRO A 59 -36.74 -11.87 -14.09
N HIS A 60 -36.45 -11.33 -15.26
CA HIS A 60 -36.53 -12.06 -16.53
C HIS A 60 -35.27 -12.89 -16.79
N ARG A 61 -35.41 -13.94 -17.61
CA ARG A 61 -34.27 -14.69 -18.15
C ARG A 61 -33.39 -13.70 -18.93
N VAL A 62 -32.07 -13.80 -18.79
CA VAL A 62 -31.15 -13.17 -19.75
C VAL A 62 -31.44 -13.83 -21.10
N THR A 63 -32.30 -13.20 -21.89
CA THR A 63 -32.35 -13.44 -23.31
C THR A 63 -30.95 -13.06 -23.81
N ALA A 64 -30.30 -13.96 -24.55
CA ALA A 64 -29.14 -13.56 -25.34
C ALA A 64 -29.67 -12.59 -26.41
N GLU A 65 -29.97 -11.35 -26.00
CA GLU A 65 -30.40 -10.28 -26.90
C GLU A 65 -29.16 -9.83 -27.63
N CYS A 66 -28.85 -10.52 -28.72
CA CYS A 66 -27.84 -10.03 -29.62
C CYS A 66 -28.39 -10.13 -31.04
N TYR A 67 -28.66 -8.97 -31.60
CA TYR A 67 -28.95 -8.75 -33.00
C TYR A 67 -27.78 -9.34 -33.81
N SER A 68 -28.00 -10.44 -34.52
CA SER A 68 -26.98 -11.10 -35.37
C SER A 68 -27.16 -10.67 -36.83
N PRO A 69 -26.38 -9.72 -37.33
CA PRO A 69 -26.24 -9.56 -38.78
C PRO A 69 -25.42 -10.73 -39.34
N ASP A 70 -25.92 -11.43 -40.36
CA ASP A 70 -25.17 -12.46 -41.12
C ASP A 70 -24.07 -11.83 -42.03
N ASP A 71 -23.59 -10.63 -41.71
CA ASP A 71 -22.71 -9.84 -42.58
C ASP A 71 -21.23 -10.19 -42.39
N SER A 72 -20.47 -10.15 -43.49
CA SER A 72 -19.02 -10.32 -43.52
C SER A 72 -18.28 -9.35 -42.59
N ALA A 73 -18.78 -8.11 -42.44
CA ALA A 73 -18.19 -7.13 -41.53
C ALA A 73 -18.29 -7.59 -40.07
N SER A 74 -19.46 -8.08 -39.66
CA SER A 74 -19.69 -8.58 -38.30
C SER A 74 -18.82 -9.79 -37.97
N LEU A 75 -18.58 -10.68 -38.94
CA LEU A 75 -17.68 -11.81 -38.79
C LEU A 75 -16.24 -11.36 -38.53
N SER A 76 -15.77 -10.32 -39.25
CA SER A 76 -14.45 -9.75 -39.02
C SER A 76 -14.31 -9.11 -37.63
N ASP A 77 -15.39 -8.47 -37.14
CA ASP A 77 -15.45 -7.90 -35.80
C ASP A 77 -15.37 -8.99 -34.73
N VAL A 78 -16.09 -10.11 -34.91
CA VAL A 78 -16.07 -11.28 -34.02
C VAL A 78 -14.68 -11.87 -33.93
N ILE A 79 -14.00 -12.06 -35.07
CA ILE A 79 -12.63 -12.55 -35.10
C ILE A 79 -11.73 -11.60 -34.31
N SER A 80 -11.79 -10.29 -34.59
CA SER A 80 -10.97 -9.29 -33.89
C SER A 80 -11.25 -9.24 -32.37
N ALA A 81 -12.52 -9.38 -31.97
CA ALA A 81 -12.94 -9.39 -30.58
C ALA A 81 -12.47 -10.66 -29.85
N ALA A 82 -12.54 -11.82 -30.51
CA ALA A 82 -12.08 -13.09 -29.95
C ALA A 82 -10.56 -13.08 -29.71
N TYR A 83 -9.75 -12.58 -30.64
CA TYR A 83 -8.31 -12.40 -30.41
C TYR A 83 -8.05 -11.44 -29.24
N ARG A 84 -8.76 -10.31 -29.18
CA ARG A 84 -8.63 -9.32 -28.08
C ARG A 84 -9.01 -9.90 -26.72
N GLN A 85 -9.98 -10.79 -26.67
CA GLN A 85 -10.42 -11.43 -25.42
C GLN A 85 -9.43 -12.52 -24.97
N VAL A 86 -9.12 -13.47 -25.86
CA VAL A 86 -8.31 -14.65 -25.53
C VAL A 86 -6.85 -14.26 -25.27
N PHE A 87 -6.28 -13.36 -26.08
CA PHE A 87 -4.89 -12.94 -25.92
C PHE A 87 -4.75 -11.63 -25.11
N GLY A 88 -5.85 -11.00 -24.74
CA GLY A 88 -5.86 -9.74 -24.00
C GLY A 88 -5.28 -8.59 -24.82
N ASN A 89 -4.36 -7.82 -24.22
CA ASN A 89 -3.61 -6.76 -24.91
C ASN A 89 -2.30 -7.26 -25.54
N ALA A 90 -2.12 -8.57 -25.69
CA ALA A 90 -1.02 -9.04 -26.51
C ALA A 90 -1.33 -8.66 -27.97
N HIS A 91 -0.55 -7.76 -28.55
CA HIS A 91 -0.60 -7.49 -29.98
C HIS A 91 -0.21 -8.78 -30.71
N VAL A 92 -1.18 -9.40 -31.38
CA VAL A 92 -0.98 -10.58 -32.23
C VAL A 92 -0.60 -10.06 -33.61
N MET A 93 0.58 -10.46 -34.09
CA MET A 93 1.02 -10.12 -35.44
C MET A 93 0.32 -11.01 -36.47
N ASP A 94 0.24 -10.57 -37.74
CA ASP A 94 -0.50 -11.32 -38.77
C ASP A 94 0.00 -12.76 -38.97
N PHE A 95 1.31 -13.02 -38.78
CA PHE A 95 1.88 -14.36 -38.89
C PHE A 95 1.60 -15.25 -37.66
N GLU A 96 1.25 -14.66 -36.51
CA GLU A 96 0.92 -15.38 -35.28
C GLU A 96 -0.56 -15.77 -35.23
N ARG A 97 -1.38 -15.20 -36.14
CA ARG A 97 -2.80 -15.51 -36.27
C ARG A 97 -3.00 -16.91 -36.87
N SER A 98 -4.00 -17.61 -36.38
CA SER A 98 -4.38 -18.95 -36.85
C SER A 98 -5.33 -18.84 -38.04
N THR A 99 -4.78 -18.72 -39.25
CA THR A 99 -5.56 -18.59 -40.50
C THR A 99 -6.50 -19.77 -40.75
N GLU A 100 -6.10 -20.97 -40.32
CA GLU A 100 -6.92 -22.19 -40.42
C GLU A 100 -8.22 -22.09 -39.61
N LEU A 101 -8.13 -21.64 -38.36
CA LEU A 101 -9.29 -21.48 -37.48
C LEU A 101 -10.22 -20.36 -37.99
N GLU A 102 -9.64 -19.29 -38.51
CA GLU A 102 -10.42 -18.19 -39.12
C GLU A 102 -11.17 -18.68 -40.36
N ALA A 103 -10.50 -19.41 -41.25
CA ALA A 103 -11.14 -19.98 -42.44
C ALA A 103 -12.27 -20.95 -42.08
N GLN A 104 -12.08 -21.80 -41.07
CA GLN A 104 -13.12 -22.73 -40.59
C GLN A 104 -14.33 -22.00 -40.00
N LEU A 105 -14.12 -20.92 -39.25
CA LEU A 105 -15.21 -20.06 -38.76
C LEU A 105 -15.91 -19.35 -39.93
N CYS A 106 -15.17 -18.82 -40.90
CA CYS A 106 -15.71 -18.21 -42.12
C CYS A 106 -16.53 -19.19 -42.96
N ASN A 107 -16.10 -20.45 -43.06
CA ASN A 107 -16.82 -21.50 -43.75
C ASN A 107 -18.06 -21.98 -42.97
N GLY A 108 -18.14 -21.70 -41.66
CA GLY A 108 -19.20 -22.18 -40.78
C GLY A 108 -19.03 -23.63 -40.35
N ASP A 109 -17.81 -24.15 -40.43
CA ASP A 109 -17.45 -25.47 -39.90
C ASP A 109 -17.26 -25.44 -38.36
N LEU A 110 -17.01 -24.25 -37.81
CA LEU A 110 -16.86 -24.00 -36.37
C LEU A 110 -17.84 -22.94 -35.88
N ASP A 111 -18.35 -23.14 -34.67
CA ASP A 111 -19.05 -22.11 -33.90
C ASP A 111 -18.05 -21.17 -33.19
N VAL A 112 -18.52 -20.00 -32.72
CA VAL A 112 -17.67 -19.03 -32.00
C VAL A 112 -17.04 -19.67 -30.76
N ARG A 113 -17.80 -20.49 -30.01
CA ARG A 113 -17.29 -21.29 -28.89
C ARG A 113 -16.13 -22.20 -29.29
N ASN A 114 -16.28 -22.94 -30.39
CA ASN A 114 -15.26 -23.88 -30.87
C ASN A 114 -14.03 -23.15 -31.42
N PHE A 115 -14.22 -21.97 -32.02
CA PHE A 115 -13.15 -21.07 -32.42
C PHE A 115 -12.32 -20.60 -31.22
N ILE A 116 -12.97 -20.13 -30.14
CA ILE A 116 -12.30 -19.72 -28.90
C ILE A 116 -11.54 -20.88 -28.24
N ARG A 117 -12.14 -22.08 -28.23
CA ARG A 117 -11.48 -23.31 -27.76
C ARG A 117 -10.20 -23.58 -28.57
N GLY A 118 -10.25 -23.41 -29.89
CA GLY A 118 -9.08 -23.52 -30.78
C GLY A 118 -7.99 -22.50 -30.46
N LEU A 119 -8.35 -21.22 -30.30
CA LEU A 119 -7.40 -20.15 -29.97
C LEU A 119 -6.71 -20.40 -28.62
N ALA A 120 -7.45 -20.82 -27.60
CA ALA A 120 -6.88 -21.12 -26.28
C ALA A 120 -5.97 -22.36 -26.29
N LYS A 121 -6.21 -23.32 -27.20
CA LYS A 121 -5.35 -24.51 -27.40
C LYS A 121 -4.12 -24.24 -28.28
N SER A 122 -4.04 -23.07 -28.92
CA SER A 122 -2.92 -22.73 -29.79
C SER A 122 -1.58 -22.77 -29.05
N SER A 123 -0.51 -23.11 -29.80
CA SER A 123 0.86 -23.06 -29.29
C SER A 123 1.23 -21.64 -28.83
N PHE A 124 0.71 -20.61 -29.50
CA PHE A 124 0.91 -19.21 -29.15
C PHE A 124 0.33 -18.90 -27.76
N TYR A 125 -0.91 -19.28 -27.48
CA TYR A 125 -1.52 -19.11 -26.15
C TYR A 125 -0.72 -19.85 -25.06
N LYS A 126 -0.35 -21.11 -25.34
CA LYS A 126 0.43 -21.96 -24.42
C LYS A 126 1.78 -21.34 -24.06
N SER A 127 2.49 -20.76 -25.02
CA SER A 127 3.81 -20.15 -24.79
C SER A 127 3.77 -18.97 -23.80
N ARG A 128 2.71 -18.15 -23.86
CA ARG A 128 2.61 -16.88 -23.12
C ARG A 128 1.90 -16.98 -21.78
N PHE A 129 0.91 -17.86 -21.66
CA PHE A 129 0.03 -17.92 -20.48
C PHE A 129 0.14 -19.22 -19.70
N PHE A 130 0.89 -20.20 -20.22
CA PHE A 130 1.09 -21.48 -19.55
C PHE A 130 2.57 -21.77 -19.27
N SER A 131 3.42 -21.87 -20.30
CA SER A 131 4.82 -22.27 -20.08
C SER A 131 5.66 -21.22 -19.35
N SER A 132 5.33 -19.95 -19.50
CA SER A 132 6.07 -18.82 -18.89
C SER A 132 5.53 -18.43 -17.50
N VAL A 133 4.51 -19.12 -17.00
CA VAL A 133 3.68 -18.67 -15.88
C VAL A 133 3.48 -19.81 -14.87
N ALA A 134 3.38 -19.48 -13.57
CA ALA A 134 3.10 -20.48 -12.54
C ALA A 134 1.69 -21.10 -12.73
N PRO A 135 1.46 -22.39 -12.39
CA PRO A 135 0.18 -23.06 -12.62
C PRO A 135 -1.05 -22.30 -12.08
N GLN A 136 -0.94 -21.72 -10.89
CA GLN A 136 -2.01 -20.91 -10.29
C GLN A 136 -2.35 -19.70 -11.15
N ARG A 137 -1.33 -18.99 -11.65
CA ARG A 137 -1.48 -17.81 -12.49
C ARG A 137 -2.00 -18.17 -13.89
N GLY A 138 -1.59 -19.30 -14.45
CA GLY A 138 -2.12 -19.79 -15.72
C GLY A 138 -3.63 -20.06 -15.63
N ILE A 139 -4.08 -20.66 -14.52
CA ILE A 139 -5.52 -20.90 -14.30
C ILE A 139 -6.28 -19.60 -14.06
N GLU A 140 -5.75 -18.65 -13.27
CA GLU A 140 -6.35 -17.32 -13.12
C GLU A 140 -6.58 -16.63 -14.48
N LEU A 141 -5.60 -16.74 -15.38
CA LEU A 141 -5.70 -16.18 -16.73
C LEU A 141 -6.71 -16.94 -17.58
N ASN A 142 -6.78 -18.27 -17.49
CA ASN A 142 -7.81 -19.04 -18.20
C ASN A 142 -9.23 -18.62 -17.77
N PHE A 143 -9.48 -18.43 -16.47
CA PHE A 143 -10.75 -17.90 -15.96
C PHE A 143 -11.05 -16.50 -16.51
N LYS A 144 -10.03 -15.63 -16.55
CA LYS A 144 -10.16 -14.28 -17.10
C LYS A 144 -10.47 -14.29 -18.60
N HIS A 145 -9.75 -15.07 -19.40
CA HIS A 145 -9.85 -15.08 -20.86
C HIS A 145 -11.10 -15.82 -21.35
N LEU A 146 -11.48 -16.93 -20.71
CA LEU A 146 -12.59 -17.78 -21.18
C LEU A 146 -13.92 -17.46 -20.49
N LEU A 147 -13.92 -17.17 -19.19
CA LEU A 147 -15.13 -16.89 -18.41
C LEU A 147 -15.31 -15.41 -18.09
N GLY A 148 -14.32 -14.55 -18.37
CA GLY A 148 -14.44 -13.12 -18.09
C GLY A 148 -14.56 -12.77 -16.61
N ARG A 149 -14.19 -13.68 -15.70
CA ARG A 149 -14.23 -13.49 -14.25
C ARG A 149 -12.97 -14.03 -13.58
N ALA A 150 -12.77 -13.68 -12.31
CA ALA A 150 -11.78 -14.32 -11.45
C ALA A 150 -12.34 -15.64 -10.86
N PRO A 151 -11.47 -16.58 -10.43
CA PRO A 151 -11.89 -17.76 -9.65
C PRO A 151 -12.55 -17.32 -8.33
N HIS A 152 -13.60 -18.02 -7.92
CA HIS A 152 -14.39 -17.68 -6.74
C HIS A 152 -13.76 -18.15 -5.44
N SER A 153 -13.14 -19.33 -5.47
CA SER A 153 -12.61 -19.99 -4.29
C SER A 153 -11.29 -20.69 -4.57
N GLN A 154 -10.53 -20.94 -3.51
CA GLN A 154 -9.31 -21.73 -3.61
C GLN A 154 -9.61 -23.18 -4.05
N ALA A 155 -10.79 -23.71 -3.74
CA ALA A 155 -11.22 -25.04 -4.16
C ALA A 155 -11.34 -25.15 -5.69
N GLU A 156 -11.97 -24.16 -6.33
CA GLU A 156 -12.09 -24.09 -7.80
C GLU A 156 -10.70 -24.05 -8.47
N MET A 157 -9.78 -23.25 -7.92
CA MET A 157 -8.40 -23.20 -8.40
C MET A 157 -7.70 -24.55 -8.24
N SER A 158 -7.79 -25.16 -7.06
CA SER A 158 -7.13 -26.45 -6.78
C SER A 158 -7.64 -27.58 -7.69
N ALA A 159 -8.95 -27.64 -7.96
CA ALA A 159 -9.54 -28.65 -8.84
C ALA A 159 -9.00 -28.53 -10.28
N LYS A 160 -8.88 -27.31 -10.80
CA LYS A 160 -8.30 -27.07 -12.14
C LYS A 160 -6.79 -27.34 -12.17
N ILE A 161 -6.06 -27.09 -11.07
CA ILE A 161 -4.64 -27.45 -10.97
C ILE A 161 -4.45 -28.97 -11.03
N SER A 162 -5.27 -29.73 -10.30
CA SER A 162 -5.21 -31.21 -10.35
C SER A 162 -5.50 -31.72 -11.75
N LEU A 163 -6.56 -31.22 -12.39
CA LEU A 163 -6.90 -31.57 -13.78
C LEU A 163 -5.77 -31.22 -14.75
N GLN A 164 -5.14 -30.05 -14.57
CA GLN A 164 -3.99 -29.64 -15.36
C GLN A 164 -2.79 -30.58 -15.20
N ALA A 165 -2.56 -31.09 -13.98
CA ALA A 165 -1.46 -32.02 -13.71
C ALA A 165 -1.71 -33.41 -14.32
N GLU A 166 -2.96 -33.88 -14.32
CA GLU A 166 -3.32 -35.21 -14.81
C GLU A 166 -3.45 -35.28 -16.34
N HIS A 167 -4.09 -34.26 -16.94
CA HIS A 167 -4.50 -34.30 -18.35
C HIS A 167 -3.94 -33.15 -19.20
N GLY A 168 -3.16 -32.25 -18.60
CA GLY A 168 -2.55 -31.11 -19.29
C GLY A 168 -3.51 -29.95 -19.55
N GLN A 169 -3.00 -28.91 -20.23
CA GLN A 169 -3.73 -27.64 -20.41
C GLN A 169 -4.96 -27.77 -21.32
N ALA A 170 -4.89 -28.60 -22.36
CA ALA A 170 -5.99 -28.74 -23.32
C ALA A 170 -7.27 -29.22 -22.62
N ALA A 171 -7.14 -30.17 -21.69
CA ALA A 171 -8.24 -30.67 -20.88
C ALA A 171 -8.81 -29.60 -19.93
N VAL A 172 -7.95 -28.72 -19.39
CA VAL A 172 -8.42 -27.57 -18.57
C VAL A 172 -9.29 -26.64 -19.40
N ILE A 173 -8.86 -26.31 -20.62
CA ILE A 173 -9.62 -25.45 -21.54
C ILE A 173 -10.97 -26.09 -21.88
N ASP A 174 -10.97 -27.37 -22.23
CA ASP A 174 -12.21 -28.11 -22.53
C ASP A 174 -13.15 -28.11 -21.33
N SER A 175 -12.64 -28.37 -20.13
CA SER A 175 -13.43 -28.36 -18.88
C SER A 175 -14.01 -26.98 -18.52
N ILE A 176 -13.48 -25.88 -19.07
CA ILE A 176 -13.99 -24.52 -18.86
C ILE A 176 -15.01 -24.18 -19.94
N VAL A 177 -14.71 -24.46 -21.21
CA VAL A 177 -15.59 -24.16 -22.35
C VAL A 177 -16.85 -25.03 -22.35
N ASP A 178 -16.74 -26.28 -21.88
CA ASP A 178 -17.86 -27.23 -21.76
C ASP A 178 -18.60 -27.12 -20.43
N SER A 179 -18.26 -26.13 -19.61
CA SER A 179 -18.97 -25.88 -18.35
C SER A 179 -20.37 -25.34 -18.61
N ALA A 180 -21.32 -25.71 -17.73
CA ALA A 180 -22.68 -25.18 -17.79
C ALA A 180 -22.69 -23.64 -17.72
N GLU A 181 -21.81 -23.05 -16.92
CA GLU A 181 -21.66 -21.60 -16.79
C GLU A 181 -21.28 -20.90 -18.11
N TYR A 182 -20.35 -21.48 -18.87
CA TYR A 182 -19.96 -20.92 -20.17
C TYR A 182 -21.15 -20.94 -21.15
N LEU A 183 -21.84 -22.08 -21.21
CA LEU A 183 -22.97 -22.30 -22.11
C LEU A 183 -24.19 -21.43 -21.79
N GLU A 184 -24.39 -21.12 -20.54
CA GLU A 184 -25.50 -20.29 -20.07
C GLU A 184 -25.26 -18.81 -20.38
N VAL A 185 -24.02 -18.33 -20.19
CA VAL A 185 -23.69 -16.91 -20.34
C VAL A 185 -23.35 -16.53 -21.78
N PHE A 186 -22.58 -17.36 -22.48
CA PHE A 186 -22.10 -17.07 -23.83
C PHE A 186 -22.75 -17.97 -24.89
N GLY A 187 -23.10 -19.20 -24.53
CA GLY A 187 -23.60 -20.18 -25.50
C GLY A 187 -22.57 -20.46 -26.59
N ASP A 188 -23.05 -20.69 -27.82
CA ASP A 188 -22.22 -21.06 -28.96
C ASP A 188 -21.73 -19.87 -29.80
N ASN A 189 -22.46 -18.75 -29.75
CA ASN A 189 -22.40 -17.67 -30.73
C ASN A 189 -21.82 -16.35 -30.16
N VAL A 190 -21.62 -16.25 -28.85
CA VAL A 190 -21.16 -15.01 -28.20
C VAL A 190 -19.68 -15.10 -27.83
N VAL A 191 -18.92 -14.05 -28.12
CA VAL A 191 -17.53 -13.92 -27.67
C VAL A 191 -17.49 -13.59 -26.18
N PRO A 192 -16.69 -14.29 -25.35
CA PRO A 192 -16.55 -13.98 -23.94
C PRO A 192 -16.14 -12.53 -23.70
N TYR A 193 -16.69 -11.97 -22.64
CA TYR A 193 -16.42 -10.60 -22.22
C TYR A 193 -16.28 -10.55 -20.69
N ALA A 194 -15.62 -9.51 -20.17
CA ALA A 194 -15.42 -9.40 -18.74
C ALA A 194 -16.73 -9.10 -18.00
N ARG A 195 -17.10 -9.94 -17.01
CA ARG A 195 -18.41 -9.94 -16.37
C ARG A 195 -18.42 -9.36 -14.97
N SER A 196 -17.31 -9.39 -14.24
CA SER A 196 -17.30 -8.97 -12.83
C SER A 196 -17.37 -7.45 -12.63
N TRP A 197 -17.50 -6.65 -13.69
CA TRP A 197 -17.60 -5.19 -13.62
C TRP A 197 -19.00 -4.68 -13.27
N SER A 198 -20.04 -5.36 -13.74
CA SER A 198 -21.44 -4.98 -13.53
C SER A 198 -22.05 -5.60 -12.26
N SER A 199 -21.23 -6.31 -11.45
CA SER A 199 -21.68 -7.03 -10.24
C SER A 199 -23.01 -7.78 -10.44
N PRO A 200 -23.11 -8.68 -11.44
CA PRO A 200 -24.36 -9.38 -11.74
C PRO A 200 -24.80 -10.20 -10.52
N ALA A 201 -26.13 -10.31 -10.35
CA ALA A 201 -26.70 -11.15 -9.31
C ALA A 201 -26.26 -12.59 -9.55
N ASP A 202 -25.85 -13.27 -8.46
CA ASP A 202 -25.18 -14.57 -8.38
C ASP A 202 -23.63 -14.53 -8.30
N LEU A 203 -22.98 -13.40 -8.56
CA LEU A 203 -21.54 -13.24 -8.25
C LEU A 203 -21.32 -12.63 -6.86
N ALA A 204 -20.35 -13.16 -6.13
CA ALA A 204 -19.89 -12.57 -4.87
C ALA A 204 -19.37 -11.13 -5.11
N THR A 205 -19.61 -10.23 -4.16
CA THR A 205 -19.09 -8.84 -4.20
C THR A 205 -17.56 -8.77 -4.29
N SER A 206 -16.86 -9.82 -3.84
CA SER A 206 -15.41 -9.98 -3.97
C SER A 206 -14.96 -10.28 -5.41
N ALA A 207 -15.84 -10.70 -6.32
CA ALA A 207 -15.49 -10.99 -7.71
C ALA A 207 -14.99 -9.73 -8.44
N PHE A 208 -15.59 -8.56 -8.17
CA PHE A 208 -15.15 -7.27 -8.73
C PHE A 208 -13.70 -6.93 -8.36
N PRO A 209 -13.31 -6.84 -7.07
CA PRO A 209 -11.93 -6.53 -6.70
C PRO A 209 -10.94 -7.63 -7.12
N MET A 210 -11.35 -8.90 -7.17
CA MET A 210 -10.50 -9.99 -7.67
C MET A 210 -10.21 -9.85 -9.17
N LEU A 211 -11.23 -9.59 -10.00
CA LEU A 211 -11.03 -9.33 -11.42
C LEU A 211 -10.23 -8.04 -11.65
N ALA A 212 -10.49 -7.02 -10.84
CA ALA A 212 -9.75 -5.77 -10.84
C ALA A 212 -8.25 -5.98 -10.58
N ALA A 213 -7.89 -6.84 -9.63
CA ALA A 213 -6.50 -7.18 -9.38
C ALA A 213 -5.85 -7.88 -10.59
N LEU A 214 -6.59 -8.76 -11.29
CA LEU A 214 -6.11 -9.41 -12.52
C LEU A 214 -5.94 -8.43 -13.68
N GLN A 215 -6.84 -7.45 -13.85
CA GLN A 215 -6.85 -6.54 -14.99
C GLN A 215 -6.00 -5.27 -14.79
N LYS A 216 -6.00 -4.64 -13.60
CA LYS A 216 -5.34 -3.38 -13.16
C LYS A 216 -5.47 -2.15 -14.07
N SER A 217 -5.28 -2.28 -15.38
CA SER A 217 -5.41 -1.19 -16.35
C SER A 217 -5.89 -1.73 -17.70
N PHE A 218 -6.52 -0.86 -18.50
CA PHE A 218 -7.04 -1.23 -19.81
C PHE A 218 -5.96 -1.49 -20.85
N ALA A 219 -4.78 -0.87 -20.73
CA ALA A 219 -3.66 -1.00 -21.67
C ALA A 219 -2.60 -2.03 -21.23
N GLY A 220 -2.69 -2.59 -20.02
CA GLY A 220 -1.71 -3.56 -19.53
C GLY A 220 -1.84 -4.93 -20.24
N SER A 221 -0.72 -5.48 -20.71
CA SER A 221 -0.66 -6.86 -21.19
C SER A 221 -0.53 -7.84 -20.01
N ASP A 222 -1.25 -8.96 -20.05
CA ASP A 222 -1.22 -9.97 -18.98
C ASP A 222 0.15 -10.64 -18.82
N SER A 223 0.91 -10.77 -19.91
CA SER A 223 2.28 -11.28 -19.90
C SER A 223 3.26 -10.32 -19.23
N ALA A 224 3.00 -9.01 -19.25
CA ALA A 224 3.88 -8.00 -18.65
C ALA A 224 3.75 -7.93 -17.11
N ARG A 225 2.82 -8.68 -16.52
CA ARG A 225 2.46 -8.60 -15.10
C ARG A 225 3.16 -9.59 -14.19
N GLY A 226 4.15 -10.30 -14.73
CA GLY A 226 4.90 -11.32 -14.01
C GLY A 226 4.22 -12.69 -14.02
N ALA A 227 5.00 -13.71 -13.69
CA ALA A 227 4.63 -15.12 -13.77
C ALA A 227 3.87 -15.64 -12.52
N SER A 228 3.83 -14.86 -11.44
CA SER A 228 3.22 -15.27 -10.15
C SER A 228 1.73 -14.93 -10.09
N SER A 229 0.99 -15.70 -9.29
CA SER A 229 -0.45 -15.50 -9.07
C SER A 229 -0.74 -14.17 -8.36
N ALA A 230 -1.77 -13.47 -8.81
CA ALA A 230 -2.22 -12.22 -8.19
C ALA A 230 -3.23 -12.47 -7.06
N LEU A 231 -3.88 -13.65 -7.06
CA LEU A 231 -5.02 -13.93 -6.17
C LEU A 231 -4.74 -14.99 -5.10
N THR A 232 -3.65 -15.77 -5.16
CA THR A 232 -3.37 -16.86 -4.20
C THR A 232 -3.48 -16.39 -2.75
N THR A 233 -2.87 -15.26 -2.39
CA THR A 233 -2.94 -14.71 -1.01
C THR A 233 -4.35 -14.28 -0.64
N SER A 234 -5.08 -13.67 -1.58
CA SER A 234 -6.44 -13.15 -1.39
C SER A 234 -7.44 -14.30 -1.22
N LEU A 235 -7.34 -15.32 -2.07
CA LEU A 235 -8.17 -16.53 -2.03
C LEU A 235 -7.88 -17.36 -0.77
N GLY A 236 -6.61 -17.54 -0.42
CA GLY A 236 -6.21 -18.27 0.79
C GLY A 236 -6.66 -17.59 2.10
N ARG A 237 -6.80 -16.26 2.11
CA ARG A 237 -7.29 -15.50 3.26
C ARG A 237 -8.79 -15.21 3.23
N GLY A 238 -9.48 -15.55 2.13
CA GLY A 238 -10.88 -15.16 1.93
C GLY A 238 -11.11 -13.65 1.91
N MET A 239 -10.09 -12.85 1.58
CA MET A 239 -10.15 -11.39 1.64
C MET A 239 -9.86 -10.78 0.27
N ALA A 240 -10.72 -9.86 -0.17
CA ALA A 240 -10.56 -9.17 -1.45
C ALA A 240 -9.24 -8.36 -1.49
N PRO A 241 -8.50 -8.41 -2.61
CA PRO A 241 -7.30 -7.59 -2.77
C PRO A 241 -7.67 -6.10 -2.85
N ARG A 242 -6.75 -5.23 -2.40
CA ARG A 242 -6.92 -3.79 -2.62
C ARG A 242 -6.81 -3.49 -4.12
N ILE A 243 -7.77 -2.73 -4.64
CA ILE A 243 -7.74 -2.23 -6.02
C ILE A 243 -6.64 -1.17 -6.10
N SER A 244 -5.58 -1.48 -6.84
CA SER A 244 -4.57 -0.48 -7.18
C SER A 244 -5.10 0.37 -8.33
N VAL A 245 -5.58 1.57 -8.03
CA VAL A 245 -5.84 2.55 -9.09
C VAL A 245 -4.51 2.92 -9.75
N PRO A 246 -4.42 2.95 -11.09
CA PRO A 246 -3.25 3.51 -11.76
C PRO A 246 -3.12 4.96 -11.31
N THR A 247 -1.91 5.38 -10.94
CA THR A 247 -1.65 6.78 -10.63
C THR A 247 -2.02 7.60 -11.85
N GLU A 248 -3.06 8.43 -11.76
CA GLU A 248 -3.36 9.36 -12.84
C GLU A 248 -2.12 10.19 -13.10
N THR A 249 -1.67 10.23 -14.36
CA THR A 249 -0.71 11.23 -14.79
C THR A 249 -1.43 12.58 -14.75
N ILE A 250 -1.53 13.18 -13.57
CA ILE A 250 -1.73 14.62 -13.47
C ILE A 250 -0.54 15.22 -14.22
N GLY A 251 -0.84 15.86 -15.34
CA GLY A 251 0.13 16.38 -16.29
C GLY A 251 1.05 17.43 -15.68
N VAL A 252 2.08 16.99 -14.96
CA VAL A 252 3.36 17.67 -14.93
C VAL A 252 4.26 16.87 -15.86
N ARG A 253 4.32 17.29 -17.12
CA ARG A 253 5.44 16.95 -17.98
C ARG A 253 6.69 17.56 -17.31
N PRO A 254 7.68 16.78 -16.82
CA PRO A 254 9.01 17.35 -16.78
C PRO A 254 9.36 17.53 -18.26
N SER A 255 9.45 18.78 -18.70
CA SER A 255 9.94 19.08 -20.04
C SER A 255 11.25 18.32 -20.26
N ALA A 256 11.28 17.52 -21.32
CA ALA A 256 12.45 16.82 -21.80
C ALA A 256 13.49 17.82 -22.33
N SER A 257 14.10 18.59 -21.42
CA SER A 257 15.26 19.47 -21.67
C SER A 257 15.90 19.89 -20.34
N PHE A 258 16.43 18.95 -19.56
CA PHE A 258 17.45 19.30 -18.56
C PHE A 258 18.42 18.15 -18.31
N SER A 259 19.42 18.03 -19.18
CA SER A 259 20.66 17.29 -18.93
C SER A 259 21.66 18.17 -18.17
N GLY A 260 21.24 18.77 -17.05
CA GLY A 260 22.13 19.55 -16.19
C GLY A 260 22.70 18.68 -15.09
N GLN A 261 23.98 18.33 -15.17
CA GLN A 261 24.74 17.86 -14.02
C GLN A 261 24.57 18.87 -12.88
N ILE A 262 24.16 18.40 -11.70
CA ILE A 262 24.19 19.19 -10.47
C ILE A 262 25.67 19.28 -10.07
N PRO A 263 26.30 20.47 -10.04
CA PRO A 263 27.67 20.58 -9.58
C PRO A 263 27.73 20.27 -8.07
N SER A 264 28.74 19.49 -7.67
CA SER A 264 29.02 19.24 -6.26
C SER A 264 29.37 20.55 -5.57
N LYS A 265 28.63 20.88 -4.51
CA LYS A 265 28.94 22.02 -3.65
C LYS A 265 30.06 21.61 -2.70
N SER A 266 31.11 22.41 -2.61
CA SER A 266 32.23 22.15 -1.69
C SER A 266 31.74 22.12 -0.23
N PRO A 267 32.26 21.21 0.61
CA PRO A 267 31.85 21.12 2.01
C PRO A 267 32.22 22.40 2.78
N GLY A 268 31.24 22.99 3.46
CA GLY A 268 31.48 24.05 4.44
C GLY A 268 32.00 23.44 5.75
N VAL A 269 33.00 24.09 6.35
CA VAL A 269 33.55 23.70 7.65
C VAL A 269 32.55 24.10 8.74
N THR A 270 32.05 23.14 9.52
CA THR A 270 31.10 23.38 10.61
C THR A 270 31.84 23.77 11.89
N SER A 271 31.36 24.77 12.62
CA SER A 271 32.01 25.38 13.79
C SER A 271 31.90 24.59 15.10
N GLY A 272 31.77 23.26 15.06
CA GLY A 272 31.88 22.39 16.24
C GLY A 272 30.86 22.58 17.38
N LEU A 273 29.79 23.34 17.17
CA LEU A 273 28.71 23.57 18.15
C LEU A 273 27.36 22.93 17.76
N ASP A 274 27.29 22.32 16.57
CA ASP A 274 26.10 21.64 16.08
C ASP A 274 26.15 20.15 16.45
N THR A 275 25.15 19.68 17.18
CA THR A 275 25.02 18.29 17.68
C THR A 275 24.61 17.28 16.60
N ALA A 276 24.83 17.59 15.32
CA ALA A 276 24.60 16.65 14.24
C ALA A 276 25.93 15.98 13.89
N PRO A 277 26.13 14.68 14.20
CA PRO A 277 27.19 13.92 13.56
C PRO A 277 26.75 13.68 12.10
N MET A 278 26.91 14.68 11.26
CA MET A 278 26.79 14.53 9.81
C MET A 278 28.08 13.87 9.31
N ARG A 279 28.21 12.55 9.49
CA ARG A 279 28.81 11.76 8.41
C ARG A 279 27.78 11.72 7.29
N GLY A 280 27.85 12.72 6.42
CA GLY A 280 27.08 12.81 5.20
C GLY A 280 27.64 11.86 4.16
N ASP A 281 27.26 10.59 4.22
CA ASP A 281 27.30 9.73 3.04
C ASP A 281 25.94 9.79 2.35
N SER A 282 25.95 10.33 1.14
CA SER A 282 24.78 10.56 0.27
C SER A 282 24.16 9.27 -0.31
N TYR A 283 24.64 8.09 0.11
CA TYR A 283 24.24 6.76 -0.41
C TYR A 283 23.63 5.82 0.62
N VAL A 284 23.07 6.33 1.71
CA VAL A 284 22.41 5.48 2.72
C VAL A 284 20.88 5.50 2.52
N PHE A 285 20.38 4.86 1.45
CA PHE A 285 18.94 4.69 1.21
C PHE A 285 18.27 3.76 2.23
N PHE A 286 19.06 3.09 3.07
CA PHE A 286 18.61 2.32 4.22
C PHE A 286 19.40 2.77 5.44
N GLY A 287 18.77 3.59 6.29
CA GLY A 287 19.37 4.29 7.44
C GLY A 287 19.92 3.42 8.57
N LEU A 288 20.51 2.26 8.28
CA LEU A 288 21.26 1.46 9.24
C LEU A 288 22.57 2.12 9.66
N GLY A 289 23.32 2.72 8.71
CA GLY A 289 24.64 3.31 8.99
C GLY A 289 24.62 4.60 9.83
N GLN A 290 23.46 5.26 9.96
CA GLN A 290 23.25 6.45 10.82
C GLN A 290 22.66 6.11 12.20
N ARG A 291 22.53 4.81 12.55
CA ARG A 291 21.79 4.35 13.74
C ARG A 291 22.65 3.67 14.80
N GLU A 292 23.98 3.64 14.64
CA GLU A 292 24.86 3.40 15.79
C GLU A 292 24.74 4.63 16.71
N GLN A 293 23.93 4.47 17.75
CA GLN A 293 23.71 5.50 18.75
C GLN A 293 24.89 5.50 19.73
N GLU A 294 25.46 6.67 19.98
CA GLU A 294 26.48 6.84 21.01
C GLU A 294 25.90 6.42 22.36
N THR A 295 26.61 5.53 23.05
CA THR A 295 26.25 5.06 24.39
C THR A 295 26.87 5.98 25.43
N PHE A 296 26.04 6.50 26.33
CA PHE A 296 26.48 7.36 27.43
C PHE A 296 26.50 6.55 28.72
N GLN A 297 27.66 6.48 29.36
CA GLN A 297 27.86 5.81 30.63
C GLN A 297 28.44 6.82 31.64
N ARG A 298 27.94 6.75 32.87
CA ARG A 298 28.48 7.53 33.98
C ARG A 298 29.79 6.90 34.46
N CYS A 299 30.83 7.70 34.62
CA CYS A 299 32.10 7.27 35.18
C CYS A 299 32.43 8.06 36.46
N PRO A 300 33.16 7.46 37.42
CA PRO A 300 33.67 8.20 38.56
C PRO A 300 34.61 9.33 38.11
N GLY A 301 34.30 10.58 38.46
CA GLY A 301 35.11 11.76 38.12
C GLY A 301 34.69 12.51 36.85
N ASP A 302 33.49 12.25 36.32
CA ASP A 302 32.95 12.97 35.16
C ASP A 302 32.97 14.50 35.32
N SER A 303 33.34 15.20 34.24
CA SER A 303 33.32 16.66 34.19
C SER A 303 31.87 17.19 34.18
N PRO A 304 31.62 18.45 34.59
CA PRO A 304 30.28 19.03 34.54
C PRO A 304 29.68 19.02 33.12
N ASP A 305 30.50 19.14 32.08
CA ASP A 305 30.06 19.08 30.69
C ASP A 305 29.63 17.67 30.27
N GLN A 306 30.33 16.64 30.77
CA GLN A 306 29.98 15.23 30.55
C GLN A 306 28.68 14.87 31.26
N LEU A 307 28.50 15.32 32.52
CA LEU A 307 27.24 15.17 33.25
C LEU A 307 26.10 15.86 32.51
N ALA A 308 26.31 17.08 31.99
CA ALA A 308 25.31 17.77 31.19
C ALA A 308 25.00 17.04 29.86
N ALA A 309 25.98 16.39 29.23
CA ALA A 309 25.75 15.55 28.05
C ALA A 309 24.91 14.31 28.40
N LEU A 310 25.20 13.65 29.53
CA LEU A 310 24.49 12.47 30.00
C LEU A 310 23.03 12.80 30.35
N ILE A 311 22.80 13.92 31.05
CA ILE A 311 21.44 14.44 31.34
C ILE A 311 20.66 14.69 30.03
N ARG A 312 21.28 15.35 29.05
CA ARG A 312 20.65 15.59 27.74
C ARG A 312 20.33 14.28 27.01
N ALA A 313 21.23 13.31 27.05
CA ALA A 313 21.03 11.99 26.45
C ALA A 313 19.87 11.24 27.12
N SER A 314 19.78 11.26 28.46
CA SER A 314 18.69 10.62 29.19
C SER A 314 17.32 11.25 28.90
N TYR A 315 17.24 12.58 28.81
CA TYR A 315 16.00 13.24 28.40
C TYR A 315 15.62 12.86 26.97
N LYS A 316 16.58 12.87 26.05
CA LYS A 316 16.33 12.53 24.65
C LYS A 316 15.78 11.12 24.51
N GLN A 317 16.35 10.17 25.24
CA GLN A 317 15.92 8.77 25.21
C GLN A 317 14.55 8.59 25.87
N VAL A 318 14.41 8.97 27.15
CA VAL A 318 13.22 8.66 27.96
C VAL A 318 12.04 9.48 27.48
N MET A 319 12.22 10.77 27.16
CA MET A 319 11.11 11.60 26.72
C MET A 319 10.78 11.44 25.22
N GLY A 320 11.50 10.61 24.47
CA GLY A 320 11.19 10.34 23.06
C GLY A 320 11.52 11.47 22.09
N ASN A 321 12.67 12.13 22.32
CA ASN A 321 13.18 13.28 21.56
C ASN A 321 12.22 14.48 21.35
N PRO A 322 11.56 15.00 22.40
CA PRO A 322 10.86 16.27 22.31
C PRO A 322 11.81 17.42 22.66
N HIS A 323 11.61 18.58 22.03
CA HIS A 323 12.28 19.81 22.45
C HIS A 323 11.65 20.30 23.76
N LEU A 324 12.15 19.79 24.89
CA LEU A 324 11.68 20.14 26.24
C LEU A 324 12.01 21.59 26.56
N MET A 325 11.06 22.26 27.21
CA MET A 325 11.29 23.58 27.78
C MET A 325 11.94 23.47 29.16
N GLU A 326 12.58 24.55 29.64
CA GLU A 326 13.26 24.55 30.94
C GLU A 326 12.34 24.19 32.11
N PHE A 327 11.07 24.60 32.07
CA PHE A 327 10.10 24.29 33.12
C PHE A 327 9.62 22.83 33.12
N GLU A 328 9.76 22.11 32.01
CA GLU A 328 9.37 20.70 31.89
C GLU A 328 10.47 19.75 32.39
N ARG A 329 11.64 20.30 32.74
CA ARG A 329 12.77 19.53 33.25
C ARG A 329 12.58 19.20 34.73
N ALA A 330 12.91 17.97 35.11
CA ALA A 330 12.91 17.51 36.49
C ALA A 330 14.19 17.98 37.21
N ILE A 331 14.27 19.28 37.52
CA ILE A 331 15.45 19.93 38.12
C ILE A 331 15.89 19.24 39.43
N SER A 332 14.94 18.80 40.26
CA SER A 332 15.24 18.10 41.52
C SER A 332 15.96 16.76 41.31
N ALA A 333 15.62 16.03 40.25
CA ALA A 333 16.30 14.79 39.88
C ALA A 333 17.67 15.07 39.29
N GLU A 334 17.83 16.14 38.49
CA GLU A 334 19.11 16.55 37.92
C GLU A 334 20.13 16.90 38.99
N SER A 335 19.75 17.71 39.99
CA SER A 335 20.64 18.07 41.09
C SER A 335 21.11 16.84 41.87
N ARG A 336 20.19 15.94 42.22
CA ARG A 336 20.54 14.68 42.92
C ARG A 336 21.44 13.77 42.09
N PHE A 337 21.27 13.78 40.76
CA PHE A 337 22.13 13.01 39.86
C PHE A 337 23.54 13.61 39.78
N ILE A 338 23.66 14.93 39.64
CA ILE A 338 24.94 15.67 39.63
C ILE A 338 25.71 15.43 40.93
N ASP A 339 25.04 15.51 42.07
CA ASP A 339 25.63 15.29 43.39
C ASP A 339 26.01 13.83 43.67
N GLY A 340 25.59 12.88 42.82
CA GLY A 340 25.90 11.46 42.97
C GLY A 340 24.98 10.67 43.89
N TYR A 341 23.87 11.25 44.34
CA TYR A 341 22.87 10.54 45.16
C TYR A 341 22.04 9.53 44.36
N LEU A 342 21.90 9.73 43.04
CA LEU A 342 21.17 8.83 42.14
C LEU A 342 22.13 8.14 41.17
N SER A 343 21.98 6.83 40.97
CA SER A 343 22.57 6.12 39.82
C SER A 343 21.85 6.52 38.52
N THR A 344 22.43 6.19 37.36
CA THR A 344 21.78 6.47 36.06
C THR A 344 20.44 5.73 35.96
N ARG A 345 20.35 4.51 36.51
CA ARG A 345 19.09 3.75 36.61
C ARG A 345 18.04 4.47 37.47
N GLU A 346 18.40 4.89 38.67
CA GLU A 346 17.49 5.60 39.57
C GLU A 346 17.04 6.95 38.98
N PHE A 347 17.93 7.61 38.25
CA PHE A 347 17.64 8.83 37.52
C PHE A 347 16.63 8.60 36.38
N VAL A 348 16.79 7.53 35.60
CA VAL A 348 15.82 7.10 34.58
C VAL A 348 14.46 6.77 35.20
N ARG A 349 14.45 6.10 36.37
CA ARG A 349 13.21 5.84 37.12
C ARG A 349 12.52 7.14 37.53
N ALA A 350 13.27 8.11 38.05
CA ALA A 350 12.74 9.42 38.41
C ALA A 350 12.11 10.15 37.21
N PHE A 351 12.63 9.99 36.00
CA PHE A 351 12.00 10.52 34.78
C PHE A 351 10.70 9.81 34.42
N GLY A 352 10.66 8.49 34.48
CA GLY A 352 9.42 7.74 34.24
C GLY A 352 8.31 8.09 35.24
N LEU A 353 8.67 8.37 36.49
CA LEU A 353 7.73 8.79 37.54
C LEU A 353 7.39 10.29 37.52
N SER A 354 8.03 11.07 36.63
CA SER A 354 7.75 12.50 36.54
C SER A 354 6.34 12.78 36.02
N ALA A 355 5.75 13.88 36.48
CA ALA A 355 4.43 14.32 36.02
C ALA A 355 4.40 14.60 34.50
N GLU A 356 5.51 15.08 33.93
CA GLU A 356 5.60 15.37 32.49
C GLU A 356 5.59 14.11 31.63
N TYR A 357 6.28 13.04 32.05
CA TYR A 357 6.23 11.76 31.34
C TYR A 357 4.81 11.18 31.38
N LYS A 358 4.16 11.20 32.55
CA LYS A 358 2.78 10.73 32.73
C LYS A 358 1.80 11.47 31.82
N ARG A 359 1.83 12.81 31.82
CA ARG A 359 0.94 13.64 30.98
C ARG A 359 1.10 13.34 29.49
N ARG A 360 2.34 13.20 29.03
CA ARG A 360 2.66 12.99 27.61
C ARG A 360 2.34 11.59 27.12
N PHE A 361 2.66 10.57 27.92
CA PHE A 361 2.64 9.19 27.45
C PHE A 361 1.50 8.36 28.00
N PHE A 362 1.09 8.58 29.25
CA PHE A 362 0.03 7.80 29.88
C PHE A 362 -1.35 8.40 29.62
N GLU A 363 -1.51 9.71 29.83
CA GLU A 363 -2.82 10.37 29.70
C GLU A 363 -3.26 10.57 28.24
N THR A 364 -2.31 10.69 27.31
CA THR A 364 -2.59 11.03 25.91
C THR A 364 -2.71 9.81 24.99
N ASN A 365 -2.13 8.66 25.36
CA ASN A 365 -2.02 7.49 24.47
C ASN A 365 -2.96 6.35 24.86
N ALA A 366 -3.25 5.48 23.89
CA ALA A 366 -3.92 4.21 24.16
C ALA A 366 -3.02 3.28 25.00
N PRO A 367 -3.59 2.41 25.87
CA PRO A 367 -2.78 1.54 26.76
C PRO A 367 -1.73 0.69 26.03
N TYR A 368 -2.07 0.13 24.87
CA TYR A 368 -1.11 -0.62 24.05
C TYR A 368 0.03 0.25 23.50
N ARG A 369 -0.26 1.50 23.12
CA ARG A 369 0.77 2.45 22.66
C ARG A 369 1.68 2.87 23.81
N PHE A 370 1.12 3.07 24.99
CA PHE A 370 1.87 3.40 26.19
C PHE A 370 2.90 2.30 26.52
N ILE A 371 2.46 1.04 26.56
CA ILE A 371 3.33 -0.12 26.77
C ILE A 371 4.41 -0.21 25.68
N GLU A 372 4.04 -0.04 24.40
CA GLU A 372 5.02 -0.02 23.28
C GLU A 372 6.10 1.05 23.46
N LEU A 373 5.71 2.23 23.93
CA LEU A 373 6.62 3.34 24.19
C LEU A 373 7.50 3.08 25.41
N ASN A 374 6.98 2.51 26.48
CA ASN A 374 7.79 2.14 27.65
C ASN A 374 8.89 1.13 27.27
N PHE A 375 8.56 0.11 26.46
CA PHE A 375 9.56 -0.80 25.91
C PHE A 375 10.63 -0.08 25.07
N LYS A 376 10.24 0.95 24.32
CA LYS A 376 11.16 1.76 23.52
C LYS A 376 12.05 2.66 24.40
N HIS A 377 11.47 3.37 25.37
CA HIS A 377 12.16 4.36 26.20
C HIS A 377 13.11 3.71 27.19
N PHE A 378 12.64 2.70 27.94
CA PHE A 378 13.41 2.07 29.01
C PHE A 378 14.27 0.90 28.53
N LEU A 379 13.73 0.04 27.66
CA LEU A 379 14.43 -1.17 27.21
C LEU A 379 15.08 -1.04 25.83
N GLY A 380 14.86 0.07 25.14
CA GLY A 380 15.44 0.32 23.83
C GLY A 380 14.94 -0.65 22.74
N ARG A 381 13.83 -1.35 22.94
CA ARG A 381 13.35 -2.39 22.01
C ARG A 381 11.82 -2.36 21.84
N ALA A 382 11.30 -3.13 20.90
CA ALA A 382 9.87 -3.39 20.80
C ALA A 382 9.45 -4.59 21.68
N PRO A 383 8.15 -4.71 22.06
CA PRO A 383 7.63 -5.92 22.71
C PRO A 383 7.78 -7.15 21.80
N LYS A 384 8.24 -8.26 22.39
CA LYS A 384 8.54 -9.52 21.67
C LYS A 384 7.27 -10.31 21.37
N SER A 385 6.34 -10.37 22.31
CA SER A 385 5.14 -11.20 22.21
C SER A 385 3.95 -10.55 22.89
N GLN A 386 2.75 -11.08 22.60
CA GLN A 386 1.52 -10.64 23.26
C GLN A 386 1.54 -10.94 24.76
N ALA A 387 2.31 -11.95 25.20
CA ALA A 387 2.47 -12.28 26.61
C ALA A 387 3.12 -11.14 27.40
N GLU A 388 4.18 -10.52 26.88
CA GLU A 388 4.82 -9.35 27.52
C GLU A 388 3.82 -8.19 27.67
N ILE A 389 3.05 -7.89 26.61
CA ILE A 389 2.04 -6.82 26.67
C ILE A 389 0.96 -7.14 27.70
N SER A 390 0.49 -8.40 27.73
CA SER A 390 -0.52 -8.83 28.69
C SER A 390 -0.04 -8.75 30.14
N LEU A 391 1.25 -9.01 30.39
CA LEU A 391 1.86 -8.89 31.70
C LEU A 391 1.87 -7.44 32.17
N HIS A 392 2.38 -6.50 31.36
CA HIS A 392 2.39 -5.08 31.75
C HIS A 392 0.99 -4.49 31.88
N THR A 393 0.03 -4.95 31.07
CA THR A 393 -1.38 -4.56 31.23
C THR A 393 -1.94 -5.00 32.58
N LYS A 394 -1.56 -6.18 33.09
CA LYS A 394 -1.95 -6.65 34.42
C LYS A 394 -1.28 -5.85 35.52
N ILE A 395 0.03 -5.61 35.42
CA ILE A 395 0.77 -4.79 36.39
C ILE A 395 0.15 -3.40 36.49
N LEU A 396 -0.18 -2.77 35.36
CA LEU A 396 -0.83 -1.47 35.33
C LEU A 396 -2.22 -1.49 36.00
N ALA A 397 -2.98 -2.56 35.79
CA ALA A 397 -4.32 -2.70 36.38
C ALA A 397 -4.28 -2.94 37.89
N GLU A 398 -3.30 -3.71 38.39
CA GLU A 398 -3.22 -4.12 39.80
C GLU A 398 -2.36 -3.19 40.65
N GLY A 399 -1.18 -2.79 40.15
CA GLY A 399 -0.18 -1.99 40.85
C GLY A 399 -0.15 -0.51 40.44
N GLY A 400 -0.92 -0.12 39.43
CA GLY A 400 -0.96 1.25 38.94
C GLY A 400 0.28 1.68 38.16
N TYR A 401 0.37 2.99 37.92
CA TYR A 401 1.39 3.60 37.05
C TYR A 401 2.82 3.43 37.58
N ASP A 402 3.03 3.68 38.88
CA ASP A 402 4.37 3.66 39.47
C ASP A 402 4.97 2.24 39.43
N ALA A 403 4.15 1.22 39.71
CA ALA A 403 4.54 -0.18 39.63
C ALA A 403 4.87 -0.61 38.19
N GLU A 404 4.12 -0.10 37.21
CA GLU A 404 4.40 -0.39 35.80
C GLU A 404 5.78 0.16 35.40
N ILE A 405 6.09 1.42 35.73
CA ILE A 405 7.40 2.02 35.41
C ILE A 405 8.53 1.28 36.12
N ALA A 406 8.36 0.96 37.40
CA ALA A 406 9.35 0.20 38.17
C ALA A 406 9.64 -1.18 37.53
N SER A 407 8.59 -1.87 37.03
CA SER A 407 8.74 -3.19 36.40
C SER A 407 9.71 -3.21 35.20
N TYR A 408 9.82 -2.11 34.46
CA TYR A 408 10.75 -2.01 33.32
C TYR A 408 12.19 -1.77 33.76
N VAL A 409 12.39 -0.96 34.80
CA VAL A 409 13.72 -0.56 35.28
C VAL A 409 14.33 -1.67 36.16
N ASP A 410 13.50 -2.41 36.88
CA ASP A 410 13.95 -3.44 37.83
C ASP A 410 14.06 -4.84 37.21
N CYS A 411 13.74 -4.99 35.92
CA CYS A 411 13.84 -6.27 35.25
C CYS A 411 15.30 -6.69 35.01
N GLU A 412 15.55 -8.00 35.03
CA GLU A 412 16.87 -8.57 34.76
C GLU A 412 17.41 -8.17 33.38
N GLU A 413 16.53 -7.96 32.39
CA GLU A 413 16.94 -7.50 31.07
C GLU A 413 17.57 -6.10 31.13
N TYR A 414 16.97 -5.17 31.88
CA TYR A 414 17.52 -3.82 32.03
C TYR A 414 18.89 -3.87 32.71
N GLN A 415 19.00 -4.65 33.80
CA GLN A 415 20.24 -4.78 34.57
C GLN A 415 21.37 -5.39 33.74
N SER A 416 21.08 -6.45 32.97
CA SER A 416 22.08 -7.13 32.13
C SER A 416 22.53 -6.29 30.92
N THR A 417 21.68 -5.42 30.39
CA THR A 417 22.02 -4.63 29.19
C THR A 417 22.59 -3.26 29.48
N PHE A 418 22.08 -2.57 30.51
CA PHE A 418 22.47 -1.19 30.84
C PHE A 418 23.21 -1.08 32.18
N GLY A 419 22.92 -1.97 33.13
CA GLY A 419 23.44 -1.88 34.50
C GLY A 419 22.96 -0.62 35.22
N GLU A 420 23.77 -0.12 36.15
CA GLU A 420 23.42 1.05 36.99
C GLU A 420 23.79 2.39 36.37
N ASP A 421 24.82 2.40 35.51
CA ASP A 421 25.52 3.63 35.10
C ASP A 421 25.27 4.03 33.64
N THR A 422 24.75 3.13 32.82
CA THR A 422 24.53 3.38 31.38
C THR A 422 23.14 3.92 31.12
N VAL A 423 23.06 4.99 30.31
CA VAL A 423 21.78 5.53 29.82
C VAL A 423 21.18 4.56 28.81
N PRO A 424 19.86 4.26 28.87
CA PRO A 424 19.23 3.42 27.87
C PRO A 424 19.44 3.97 26.45
N PHE A 425 19.62 3.07 25.49
CA PHE A 425 19.82 3.41 24.08
C PHE A 425 19.00 2.47 23.20
N ALA A 426 18.70 2.90 21.98
CA ALA A 426 17.92 2.09 21.05
C ALA A 426 18.73 0.86 20.58
N ARG A 427 18.24 -0.33 20.91
CA ARG A 427 18.83 -1.62 20.55
C ARG A 427 18.27 -2.10 19.22
N ILE A 428 18.61 -1.37 18.15
CA ILE A 428 18.11 -1.61 16.79
C ILE A 428 18.81 -2.79 16.13
N LEU A 429 20.07 -3.08 16.47
CA LEU A 429 20.83 -4.14 15.84
C LEU A 429 20.26 -5.53 16.18
N SER A 430 20.51 -6.48 15.27
CA SER A 430 20.16 -7.88 15.52
C SER A 430 21.06 -8.43 16.63
N GLU A 431 20.46 -9.07 17.62
CA GLU A 431 21.16 -9.69 18.74
C GLU A 431 20.82 -11.18 18.80
N ASN A 432 21.74 -11.99 19.33
CA ASN A 432 21.53 -13.42 19.49
C ASN A 432 20.27 -13.69 20.35
N GLY A 433 19.36 -14.53 19.84
CA GLY A 433 18.11 -14.88 20.52
C GLY A 433 16.93 -13.95 20.24
N ARG A 434 17.08 -12.89 19.43
CA ARG A 434 15.95 -12.05 18.99
C ARG A 434 15.34 -12.56 17.68
N SER A 435 14.02 -12.45 17.57
CA SER A 435 13.32 -12.79 16.33
C SER A 435 13.52 -11.70 15.27
N GLN A 436 13.62 -12.09 14.00
CA GLN A 436 13.70 -11.15 12.88
C GLN A 436 12.49 -10.19 12.82
N VAL A 437 11.32 -10.64 13.29
CA VAL A 437 10.12 -9.80 13.37
C VAL A 437 10.28 -8.70 14.43
N ALA A 438 10.96 -8.99 15.54
CA ALA A 438 11.22 -7.98 16.59
C ALA A 438 12.08 -6.83 16.07
N PHE A 439 13.07 -7.11 15.22
CA PHE A 439 13.84 -6.07 14.52
C PHE A 439 12.93 -5.15 13.70
N ASN A 440 12.04 -5.72 12.89
CA ASN A 440 11.10 -4.92 12.07
C ASN A 440 10.11 -4.12 12.91
N ARG A 441 9.62 -4.69 14.02
CA ARG A 441 8.76 -3.97 15.00
C ARG A 441 9.48 -2.79 15.62
N HIS A 442 10.75 -2.98 15.95
CA HIS A 442 11.54 -1.91 16.52
C HIS A 442 11.81 -0.79 15.51
N LEU A 443 12.12 -1.13 14.25
CA LEU A 443 12.22 -0.15 13.17
C LEU A 443 10.92 0.64 12.97
N LYS A 444 9.76 0.00 13.14
CA LYS A 444 8.47 0.69 13.05
C LYS A 444 8.25 1.70 14.17
N LEU A 445 8.76 1.45 15.38
CA LEU A 445 8.73 2.40 16.50
C LEU A 445 9.81 3.49 16.39
N ALA A 446 10.95 3.18 15.76
CA ALA A 446 12.09 4.08 15.58
C ALA A 446 12.07 4.72 14.18
N GLU A 447 11.16 5.69 13.97
CA GLU A 447 10.87 6.31 12.67
C GLU A 447 11.97 7.29 12.17
N GLY A 448 12.99 7.62 12.98
CA GLY A 448 14.16 8.43 12.56
C GLY A 448 14.76 9.26 13.70
N PHE A 449 15.93 9.88 13.48
CA PHE A 449 16.64 10.66 14.52
C PHE A 449 15.89 11.90 14.98
N ALA A 450 15.14 12.56 14.07
CA ALA A 450 14.37 13.76 14.35
C ALA A 450 12.89 13.50 14.64
N ALA A 451 12.47 12.23 14.72
CA ALA A 451 11.10 11.87 15.04
C ALA A 451 10.82 12.09 16.54
N SER A 452 9.60 12.52 16.86
CA SER A 452 9.10 12.63 18.24
C SER A 452 8.04 11.57 18.49
N ASP A 453 8.07 10.94 19.66
CA ASP A 453 7.14 9.86 20.02
C ASP A 453 5.72 10.34 20.36
N THR A 454 5.56 11.64 20.61
CA THR A 454 4.28 12.28 20.94
C THR A 454 3.33 12.44 19.75
N VAL A 455 3.78 12.16 18.52
CA VAL A 455 2.99 12.40 17.30
C VAL A 455 1.95 11.29 17.04
N GLN A 456 2.11 10.10 17.62
CA GLN A 456 1.22 8.94 17.44
C GLN A 456 0.64 8.49 18.77
N THR A 457 -0.69 8.56 18.90
CA THR A 457 -1.43 8.15 20.10
C THR A 457 -1.98 6.73 20.04
N SER A 458 -2.13 6.17 18.84
CA SER A 458 -2.56 4.79 18.61
C SER A 458 -1.36 3.84 18.54
N SER A 459 -1.59 2.56 18.87
CA SER A 459 -0.57 1.53 18.78
C SER A 459 -0.16 1.29 17.33
N SER A 460 1.14 1.08 17.13
CA SER A 460 1.73 0.78 15.82
C SER A 460 1.97 -0.72 15.61
N LEU A 461 1.98 -1.51 16.70
CA LEU A 461 2.40 -2.91 16.67
C LEU A 461 1.30 -3.92 17.04
N VAL A 462 0.12 -3.50 17.50
CA VAL A 462 -0.96 -4.43 17.94
C VAL A 462 -1.20 -5.56 16.94
N THR A 463 -1.38 -5.25 15.66
CA THR A 463 -1.59 -6.30 14.64
C THR A 463 -0.36 -7.19 14.50
N SER A 464 0.83 -6.61 14.44
CA SER A 464 2.08 -7.38 14.28
C SER A 464 2.35 -8.31 15.45
N VAL A 465 2.09 -7.86 16.69
CA VAL A 465 2.29 -8.66 17.91
C VAL A 465 1.25 -9.77 17.99
N ALA A 466 -0.01 -9.49 17.65
CA ALA A 466 -1.08 -10.49 17.67
C ALA A 466 -0.90 -11.59 16.61
N THR A 467 -0.49 -11.24 15.38
CA THR A 467 -0.40 -12.20 14.26
C THR A 467 1.00 -12.78 14.06
N GLY A 468 2.02 -12.26 14.75
CA GLY A 468 3.42 -12.63 14.51
C GLY A 468 3.97 -12.14 13.16
N THR A 469 3.20 -11.36 12.39
CA THR A 469 3.64 -10.89 11.06
C THR A 469 4.43 -9.59 11.16
N VAL A 470 5.23 -9.30 10.13
CA VAL A 470 5.97 -8.03 10.03
C VAL A 470 5.00 -6.83 10.00
N PRO A 471 5.24 -5.74 10.77
CA PRO A 471 4.40 -4.55 10.75
C PRO A 471 4.38 -3.86 9.37
N GLY A 472 3.25 -3.29 8.98
CA GLY A 472 3.18 -2.47 7.77
C GLY A 472 4.02 -1.20 7.88
N GLY A 473 4.67 -0.81 6.78
CA GLY A 473 5.44 0.44 6.72
C GLY A 473 6.78 0.43 7.46
N TRP A 474 7.25 -0.72 7.96
CA TRP A 474 8.54 -0.85 8.66
C TRP A 474 9.75 -0.45 7.80
N SER A 475 9.66 -0.62 6.48
CA SER A 475 10.70 -0.23 5.51
C SER A 475 10.58 1.22 5.04
N SER A 476 9.56 1.96 5.51
CA SER A 476 9.32 3.35 5.12
C SER A 476 9.70 4.29 6.27
N THR A 477 10.94 4.78 6.25
CA THR A 477 11.45 5.81 7.18
C THR A 477 10.82 7.19 6.97
N THR A 478 9.99 7.36 5.94
CA THR A 478 9.49 8.66 5.46
C THR A 478 8.00 8.89 5.73
N THR A 479 7.32 8.01 6.47
CA THR A 479 5.90 8.23 6.77
C THR A 479 5.66 9.47 7.65
N ARG A 480 6.69 10.02 8.30
CA ARG A 480 6.56 11.17 9.21
C ARG A 480 7.82 12.04 9.24
N ILE A 481 8.29 12.54 8.09
CA ILE A 481 8.92 13.87 8.16
C ILE A 481 7.86 14.76 8.84
N ASN A 482 8.26 15.72 9.69
CA ASN A 482 7.41 16.85 10.08
C ASN A 482 6.87 17.68 8.88
N ARG A 483 6.96 17.15 7.66
CA ARG A 483 5.85 17.20 6.74
C ARG A 483 4.66 16.42 7.32
N THR A 484 3.96 17.01 8.30
CA THR A 484 2.58 17.32 7.93
C THR A 484 2.74 17.92 6.56
N GLY A 485 2.32 17.22 5.50
CA GLY A 485 1.94 17.96 4.33
C GLY A 485 1.11 19.12 4.89
N THR A 486 1.68 20.33 4.92
CA THR A 486 1.20 21.35 4.02
C THR A 486 0.61 20.58 2.84
N GLN A 487 -0.67 20.34 3.04
CA GLN A 487 -1.73 19.90 2.17
C GLN A 487 -2.87 20.60 2.85
N SER A 488 -2.98 21.85 2.44
CA SER A 488 -4.16 22.68 2.53
C SER A 488 -5.31 21.96 1.82
N GLY A 489 -5.72 20.79 2.34
CA GLY A 489 -6.74 19.91 1.80
C GLY A 489 -8.15 20.29 2.26
N ALA A 490 -8.32 21.51 2.76
CA ALA A 490 -9.65 22.03 3.04
C ALA A 490 -10.17 22.71 1.76
N PRO A 491 -11.36 22.33 1.26
CA PRO A 491 -11.96 23.00 0.10
C PRO A 491 -12.30 24.47 0.40
N ASP A 492 -12.47 24.81 1.68
CA ASP A 492 -12.79 26.15 2.16
C ASP A 492 -11.53 27.04 2.24
N PRO A 493 -11.47 28.17 1.50
CA PRO A 493 -10.32 29.06 1.44
C PRO A 493 -9.88 29.65 2.78
N THR A 494 -10.76 29.75 3.78
CA THR A 494 -10.38 30.25 5.11
C THR A 494 -9.53 29.27 5.90
N LYS A 495 -9.66 27.96 5.63
CA LYS A 495 -8.90 26.88 6.28
C LYS A 495 -7.58 26.57 5.57
N LYS A 496 -7.38 27.15 4.39
CA LYS A 496 -6.15 27.03 3.60
C LYS A 496 -4.98 27.78 4.23
N ARG A 497 -3.75 27.45 3.84
CA ARG A 497 -2.54 28.20 4.25
C ARG A 497 -1.83 28.79 3.04
N PHE A 498 -1.38 30.04 3.18
CA PHE A 498 -0.77 30.80 2.10
C PHE A 498 0.61 31.30 2.53
N ARG A 499 1.57 31.23 1.61
CA ARG A 499 2.89 31.83 1.74
C ARG A 499 2.85 33.18 1.06
N ILE A 500 3.09 34.24 1.82
CA ILE A 500 3.20 35.61 1.33
C ILE A 500 4.69 35.95 1.29
N VAL A 501 5.22 36.16 0.09
CA VAL A 501 6.59 36.64 -0.12
C VAL A 501 6.56 38.16 -0.18
N VAL A 502 7.34 38.84 0.66
CA VAL A 502 7.44 40.30 0.70
C VAL A 502 8.79 40.74 0.13
N GLY A 503 8.74 41.66 -0.82
CA GLY A 503 9.90 42.28 -1.43
C GLY A 503 10.63 43.19 -0.45
N ALA A 504 11.90 43.47 -0.73
CA ALA A 504 12.73 44.31 0.11
C ALA A 504 12.08 45.70 0.36
N GLN A 505 12.00 46.10 1.62
CA GLN A 505 11.41 47.38 2.04
C GLN A 505 12.36 48.55 1.75
N ALA A 506 11.83 49.63 1.18
CA ALA A 506 12.59 50.86 0.97
C ALA A 506 12.68 51.67 2.28
N ALA A 507 13.93 51.85 2.72
CA ALA A 507 14.46 52.75 3.75
C ALA A 507 13.48 53.47 4.70
N ARG A 508 13.40 52.99 5.97
CA ARG A 508 13.33 53.81 7.20
C ARG A 508 13.46 53.05 8.54
N GLY A 509 14.20 51.92 8.59
CA GLY A 509 14.41 51.19 9.85
C GLY A 509 15.67 50.31 9.86
N ARG A 510 16.29 50.17 11.04
CA ARG A 510 17.57 49.48 11.32
C ARG A 510 17.48 47.94 11.28
N GLN A 511 16.73 47.37 10.34
CA GLN A 511 16.79 45.93 10.04
C GLN A 511 16.75 45.72 8.52
N ARG A 512 17.88 45.26 7.97
CA ARG A 512 17.98 44.75 6.60
C ARG A 512 17.82 43.24 6.68
N THR A 513 16.65 42.73 6.38
CA THR A 513 16.49 41.32 6.02
C THR A 513 15.89 41.28 4.62
N ALA A 514 16.67 40.79 3.66
CA ALA A 514 16.20 40.62 2.30
C ALA A 514 15.25 39.41 2.25
N GLY A 515 14.00 39.64 1.81
CA GLY A 515 13.02 38.60 1.52
C GLY A 515 12.42 37.91 2.75
N ASN A 516 11.49 38.57 3.44
CA ASN A 516 10.69 37.90 4.47
C ASN A 516 9.53 37.12 3.83
N THR A 517 9.38 35.86 4.23
CA THR A 517 8.22 35.04 3.86
C THR A 517 7.34 34.81 5.09
N TYR A 518 6.03 35.03 4.94
CA TYR A 518 5.05 34.82 6.00
C TYR A 518 4.14 33.66 5.62
N LEU A 519 3.90 32.75 6.56
CA LEU A 519 3.00 31.61 6.35
C LEU A 519 1.74 31.81 7.20
N VAL A 520 0.61 32.08 6.55
CA VAL A 520 -0.62 32.58 7.18
C VAL A 520 -1.79 31.65 6.86
N SER A 521 -2.74 31.51 7.79
CA SER A 521 -4.02 30.85 7.51
C SER A 521 -4.95 31.77 6.72
N GLY A 522 -5.83 31.21 5.87
CA GLY A 522 -6.76 31.98 5.04
C GLY A 522 -7.63 32.94 5.84
N LYS A 523 -8.06 32.54 7.05
CA LYS A 523 -8.82 33.40 7.98
C LYS A 523 -8.05 34.66 8.43
N ASP A 524 -6.72 34.58 8.51
CA ASP A 524 -5.83 35.65 9.01
C ASP A 524 -5.09 36.38 7.87
N MET A 525 -5.46 36.11 6.62
CA MET A 525 -4.74 36.66 5.46
C MET A 525 -4.85 38.18 5.38
N SER A 526 -6.05 38.71 5.59
CA SER A 526 -6.33 40.15 5.48
C SER A 526 -5.63 40.97 6.57
N SER A 527 -5.57 40.45 7.79
CA SER A 527 -4.85 41.08 8.91
C SER A 527 -3.34 41.10 8.66
N GLN A 528 -2.77 40.00 8.16
CA GLN A 528 -1.35 39.93 7.84
C GLN A 528 -0.98 40.85 6.66
N MET A 529 -1.80 40.94 5.62
CA MET A 529 -1.56 41.85 4.50
C MET A 529 -1.58 43.31 4.94
N LYS A 530 -2.56 43.70 5.78
CA LYS A 530 -2.61 45.05 6.38
C LYS A 530 -1.35 45.34 7.19
N TYR A 531 -0.90 44.38 7.98
CA TYR A 531 0.33 44.51 8.77
C TYR A 531 1.58 44.69 7.88
N ILE A 532 1.70 43.94 6.78
CA ILE A 532 2.80 44.05 5.82
C ILE A 532 2.80 45.43 5.17
N HIS A 533 1.63 45.92 4.74
CA HIS A 533 1.49 47.24 4.11
C HIS A 533 1.74 48.39 5.09
N ALA A 534 1.27 48.28 6.35
CA ALA A 534 1.52 49.29 7.39
C ALA A 534 3.01 49.48 7.68
N ARG A 535 3.83 48.43 7.48
CA ARG A 535 5.28 48.48 7.59
C ARG A 535 5.99 48.91 6.29
N GLY A 536 5.25 49.27 5.24
CA GLY A 536 5.83 49.63 3.94
C GLY A 536 6.36 48.44 3.13
N GLY A 537 5.93 47.21 3.45
CA GLY A 537 6.26 46.01 2.68
C GLY A 537 5.45 45.91 1.39
N LYS A 538 6.12 45.58 0.28
CA LYS A 538 5.46 45.27 -1.00
C LYS A 538 5.36 43.77 -1.16
N ILE A 539 4.14 43.23 -1.26
CA ILE A 539 3.91 41.80 -1.49
C ILE A 539 4.33 41.45 -2.92
N VAL A 540 5.16 40.43 -3.08
CA VAL A 540 5.69 39.94 -4.37
C VAL A 540 4.87 38.78 -4.90
N SER A 541 4.52 37.82 -4.04
CA SER A 541 3.65 36.70 -4.40
C SER A 541 2.90 36.15 -3.20
N ILE A 542 1.72 35.61 -3.46
CA ILE A 542 0.93 34.83 -2.51
C ILE A 542 0.69 33.47 -3.15
N THR A 543 1.25 32.42 -2.58
CA THR A 543 1.08 31.05 -3.10
C THR A 543 0.42 30.18 -2.06
N GLU A 544 -0.56 29.37 -2.48
CA GLU A 544 -1.12 28.32 -1.62
C GLU A 544 -0.01 27.33 -1.28
N VAL A 545 0.16 27.05 0.02
CA VAL A 545 1.12 26.04 0.47
C VAL A 545 0.39 24.70 0.46
N MET A 546 0.48 24.05 -0.69
CA MET A 546 0.04 22.68 -0.93
C MET A 546 0.74 21.67 -0.07
#